data_AF-A0AAF0CAP4-F1
#
_entry.id   AF-A0AAF0CAP4-F1
#
_cell.length_a   1.000
_cell.length_b   1.000
_cell.length_c   1.000
_cell.angle_alpha   90.00
_cell.angle_beta   90.00
_cell.angle_gamma   90.00
#
_symmetry.space_group_name_H-M   'P 1'
#
loop_
_entity.id
_entity.type
_entity.pdbx_description
1 polymer ?
#
loop_
_entity_poly.entity_id
_entity_poly.type
_entity_poly.pdbx_seq_one_letter_code
_entity_poly.pdbx_strand_id
1 'polypeptide(L)'
;MAKYHHTPELASAKVKYPIYRQLTVQETVCNTATKTRGIGINYVPVKLEPCVLLRGKWLRQAGFPAGQKVSVVVSQAEIVIKPKPAELSPTVKN
;
A
#
# COMPACT_ATOMS: atom_id res chain seq x y z
N MET A 1 46.46 23.83 -6.06
CA MET A 1 46.08 22.47 -6.50
C MET A 1 45.34 21.78 -5.36
N ALA A 2 44.13 21.27 -5.60
CA ALA A 2 43.53 20.18 -4.82
C ALA A 2 42.54 19.46 -5.75
N LYS A 3 42.85 18.23 -6.14
CA LYS A 3 41.88 17.37 -6.85
C LYS A 3 40.87 16.90 -5.81
N TYR A 4 39.71 17.55 -5.80
CA TYR A 4 38.58 17.16 -4.97
C TYR A 4 38.01 15.84 -5.52
N HIS A 5 38.41 14.73 -4.92
CA HIS A 5 37.80 13.42 -5.15
C HIS A 5 36.62 13.26 -4.19
N HIS A 6 35.56 14.05 -4.38
CA HIS A 6 34.30 13.72 -3.72
C HIS A 6 33.69 12.57 -4.51
N THR A 7 33.85 11.35 -4.03
CA THR A 7 32.90 10.29 -4.37
C THR A 7 31.66 10.63 -3.55
N PRO A 8 30.54 11.05 -4.15
CA PRO A 8 29.29 11.01 -3.41
C PRO A 8 29.07 9.53 -3.13
N GLU A 9 29.25 9.10 -1.88
CA GLU A 9 28.64 7.85 -1.45
C GLU A 9 27.17 7.98 -1.83
N LEU A 10 26.77 7.23 -2.86
CA LEU A 10 25.37 6.99 -3.14
C LEU A 10 24.85 6.46 -1.82
N ALA A 11 24.12 7.30 -1.08
CA ALA A 11 23.36 6.95 0.11
C ALA A 11 22.22 6.01 -0.33
N SER A 12 22.63 4.87 -0.86
CA SER A 12 21.93 3.63 -0.89
C SER A 12 21.87 3.20 0.56
N ALA A 13 20.99 3.83 1.34
CA ALA A 13 20.34 3.14 2.43
C ALA A 13 19.52 2.02 1.76
N LYS A 14 20.26 0.99 1.34
CA LYS A 14 19.87 -0.14 0.51
C LYS A 14 18.96 -0.93 1.42
N VAL A 15 17.65 -0.76 1.24
CA VAL A 15 16.67 -1.57 1.95
C VAL A 15 16.99 -3.03 1.63
N LYS A 16 17.53 -3.77 2.62
CA LYS A 16 17.90 -5.18 2.46
C LYS A 16 16.60 -5.98 2.53
N TYR A 17 16.27 -6.66 1.44
CA TYR A 17 15.13 -7.58 1.37
C TYR A 17 15.62 -9.04 1.51
N PRO A 18 14.82 -9.94 2.10
CA PRO A 18 13.45 -9.74 2.58
C PRO A 18 13.37 -8.99 3.93
N ILE A 19 12.25 -8.30 4.15
CA ILE A 19 11.91 -7.71 5.45
C ILE A 19 10.68 -8.44 5.97
N TYR A 20 10.80 -9.03 7.16
CA TYR A 20 9.70 -9.72 7.82
C TYR A 20 8.97 -8.76 8.76
N ARG A 21 7.64 -8.72 8.66
CA ARG A 21 6.77 -7.95 9.55
C ARG A 21 5.55 -8.79 9.89
N GLN A 22 5.16 -8.77 11.16
CA GLN A 22 3.92 -9.38 11.63
C GLN A 22 2.85 -8.29 11.72
N LEU A 23 1.66 -8.60 11.23
CA LEU A 23 0.50 -7.73 11.28
C LEU A 23 -0.65 -8.51 11.91
N THR A 24 -1.50 -7.79 12.63
CA THR A 24 -2.68 -8.36 13.26
C THR A 24 -3.88 -8.14 12.35
N VAL A 25 -4.70 -9.17 12.18
CA VAL A 25 -6.02 -9.04 11.55
C VAL A 25 -6.92 -8.27 12.50
N GLN A 26 -7.50 -7.17 12.02
CA GLN A 26 -8.42 -6.33 12.77
C GLN A 26 -9.82 -6.41 12.16
N GLU A 27 -10.84 -6.02 12.93
CA GLU A 27 -12.18 -5.82 12.39
C GLU A 27 -12.32 -4.38 11.89
N THR A 28 -12.91 -4.21 10.70
CA THR A 28 -13.21 -2.90 10.13
C THR A 28 -14.60 -2.86 9.53
N VAL A 29 -15.19 -1.67 9.45
CA VAL A 29 -16.51 -1.49 8.84
C VAL A 29 -16.37 -1.47 7.32
N CYS A 30 -17.17 -2.25 6.59
CA CYS A 30 -17.06 -2.38 5.12
C CYS A 30 -17.38 -1.09 4.35
N ASN A 31 -18.21 -0.22 4.94
CA ASN A 31 -18.68 1.00 4.33
C ASN A 31 -18.59 2.15 5.33
N THR A 32 -18.47 3.38 4.82
CA THR A 32 -18.73 4.56 5.64
C THR A 32 -20.18 4.48 6.11
N ALA A 33 -20.39 4.45 7.43
CA ALA A 33 -21.73 4.48 8.00
C ALA A 33 -22.50 5.63 7.33
N THR A 34 -23.64 5.32 6.73
CA THR A 34 -24.47 6.32 6.07
C THR A 34 -24.81 7.37 7.11
N LYS A 35 -24.26 8.59 6.96
CA LYS A 35 -24.55 9.67 7.91
C LYS A 35 -26.04 9.95 7.84
N THR A 36 -26.79 9.49 8.83
CA THR A 36 -28.21 9.82 8.97
C THR A 36 -28.30 11.32 9.26
N ARG A 37 -28.85 12.09 8.31
CA ARG A 37 -29.08 13.53 8.48
C ARG A 37 -30.28 13.72 9.43
N GLY A 38 -30.04 13.66 10.72
CA GLY A 38 -31.04 13.91 11.76
C GLY A 38 -30.38 14.43 13.03
N ILE A 39 -31.05 15.33 13.76
CA ILE A 39 -30.60 15.84 15.04
C ILE A 39 -30.94 14.78 16.10
N GLY A 40 -29.93 14.18 16.73
CA GLY A 40 -30.11 13.14 17.75
C GLY A 40 -29.04 12.02 17.71
N ILE A 41 -29.17 11.02 18.60
CA ILE A 41 -28.33 9.81 18.59
C ILE A 41 -28.92 8.83 17.56
N ASN A 42 -28.09 8.39 16.62
CA ASN A 42 -28.48 7.41 15.60
C ASN A 42 -27.73 6.09 15.83
N TYR A 43 -28.47 5.03 16.15
CA TYR A 43 -27.92 3.67 16.15
C TYR A 43 -28.04 3.10 14.74
N VAL A 44 -26.90 2.89 14.09
CA VAL A 44 -26.85 2.34 12.73
C VAL A 44 -26.17 0.98 12.79
N PRO A 45 -26.82 -0.10 12.32
CA PRO A 45 -26.18 -1.40 12.23
C PRO A 45 -25.00 -1.31 11.26
N VAL A 46 -23.84 -1.79 11.69
CA VAL A 46 -22.63 -1.83 10.88
C VAL A 46 -22.21 -3.27 10.65
N LYS A 47 -21.76 -3.55 9.43
CA LYS A 47 -21.15 -4.83 9.09
C LYS A 47 -19.64 -4.73 9.34
N LEU A 48 -19.13 -5.60 10.20
CA LEU A 48 -17.70 -5.74 10.45
C LEU A 48 -17.14 -6.86 9.56
N GLU A 49 -15.95 -6.62 9.01
CA GLU A 49 -15.18 -7.59 8.24
C GLU A 49 -13.71 -7.60 8.68
N PRO A 50 -13.03 -8.76 8.59
CA PRO A 50 -11.61 -8.86 8.88
C PRO A 50 -10.78 -8.07 7.87
N CYS A 51 -9.75 -7.38 8.35
CA CYS A 51 -8.89 -6.49 7.58
C CYS A 51 -7.44 -6.55 8.07
N VAL A 52 -6.50 -6.50 7.13
CA VAL A 52 -5.06 -6.34 7.42
C VAL A 52 -4.60 -5.00 6.84
N LEU A 53 -4.01 -4.17 7.71
CA LEU A 53 -3.64 -2.82 7.34
C LEU A 53 -2.15 -2.70 7.02
N LEU A 54 -1.83 -2.60 5.73
CA LEU A 54 -0.48 -2.33 5.25
C LEU A 54 -0.23 -0.82 5.25
N ARG A 55 0.59 -0.31 6.19
CA ARG A 55 0.98 1.11 6.27
C ARG A 55 2.48 1.28 6.55
N GLY A 56 3.04 2.38 6.03
CA GLY A 56 4.38 2.85 6.36
C GLY A 56 5.22 3.27 5.15
N LYS A 57 6.32 3.98 5.41
CA LYS A 57 7.26 4.45 4.36
C LYS A 57 7.87 3.31 3.52
N TRP A 58 7.95 2.11 4.09
CA TRP A 58 8.50 0.92 3.47
C TRP A 58 7.69 0.41 2.26
N LEU A 59 6.38 0.68 2.19
CA LEU A 59 5.55 0.25 1.05
C LEU A 59 6.00 0.94 -0.25
N ARG A 60 6.26 2.25 -0.18
CA ARG A 60 6.80 2.99 -1.33
C ARG A 60 8.17 2.46 -1.74
N GLN A 61 9.04 2.16 -0.77
CA GLN A 61 10.36 1.58 -1.01
C GLN A 61 10.28 0.15 -1.59
N ALA A 62 9.21 -0.58 -1.31
CA ALA A 62 8.94 -1.92 -1.84
C ALA A 62 8.26 -1.91 -3.22
N GLY A 63 8.13 -0.75 -3.87
CA GLY A 63 7.54 -0.64 -5.20
C GLY A 63 6.01 -0.50 -5.22
N PHE A 64 5.39 -0.07 -4.11
CA PHE A 64 3.97 0.27 -4.03
C PHE A 64 3.76 1.79 -3.86
N PRO A 65 3.97 2.60 -4.90
CA PRO A 65 3.64 4.01 -4.90
C PRO A 65 2.12 4.25 -4.77
N ALA A 66 1.75 5.42 -4.25
CA ALA A 66 0.35 5.81 -4.12
C ALA A 66 -0.30 5.94 -5.51
N GLY A 67 -1.55 5.48 -5.63
CA GLY A 67 -2.31 5.51 -6.88
C GLY A 67 -2.04 4.34 -7.83
N GLN A 68 -1.02 3.52 -7.58
CA GLN A 68 -0.80 2.31 -8.36
C GLN A 68 -1.78 1.20 -7.96
N LYS A 69 -2.38 0.55 -8.96
CA LYS A 69 -3.23 -0.63 -8.75
C LYS A 69 -2.36 -1.82 -8.32
N VAL A 70 -2.90 -2.68 -7.46
CA VAL A 70 -2.25 -3.92 -7.02
C VAL A 70 -3.05 -5.12 -7.49
N SER A 71 -2.36 -6.22 -7.81
CA SER A 71 -2.98 -7.53 -7.95
C SER A 71 -2.88 -8.27 -6.62
N VAL A 72 -3.98 -8.95 -6.25
CA VAL A 72 -4.07 -9.75 -5.04
C VAL A 72 -4.48 -11.15 -5.46
N VAL A 73 -3.63 -12.13 -5.16
CA VAL A 73 -3.92 -13.54 -5.36
C VAL A 73 -4.15 -14.16 -3.98
N VAL A 74 -5.27 -14.86 -3.83
CA VAL A 74 -5.69 -15.49 -2.57
C VAL A 74 -5.69 -17.01 -2.76
N SER A 75 -4.91 -17.69 -1.93
CA SER A 75 -4.85 -19.14 -1.79
C SER A 75 -5.14 -19.52 -0.33
N GLN A 76 -5.29 -20.82 -0.04
CA GLN A 76 -5.51 -21.27 1.33
C GLN A 76 -4.32 -20.87 2.21
N ALA A 77 -4.57 -20.08 3.26
CA ALA A 77 -3.58 -19.55 4.20
C ALA A 77 -2.48 -18.64 3.61
N GLU A 78 -2.64 -18.18 2.36
CA GLU A 78 -1.64 -17.35 1.69
C GLU A 78 -2.32 -16.24 0.86
N ILE A 79 -1.75 -15.03 0.95
CA ILE A 79 -2.16 -13.89 0.14
C ILE A 79 -0.90 -13.27 -0.45
N VAL A 80 -0.84 -13.19 -1.77
CA VAL A 80 0.28 -12.59 -2.50
C VAL A 80 -0.19 -11.29 -3.15
N ILE A 81 0.44 -10.18 -2.76
CA ILE A 81 0.15 -8.84 -3.26
C ILE A 81 1.30 -8.37 -4.14
N LYS A 82 1.01 -7.96 -5.38
CA LYS A 82 2.01 -7.43 -6.32
C LYS A 82 1.54 -6.11 -6.92
N PRO A 83 2.44 -5.17 -7.22
CA PRO A 83 2.07 -3.98 -7.98
C PRO A 83 1.68 -4.39 -9.41
N LYS A 84 0.56 -3.89 -9.92
CA LYS A 84 0.19 -4.08 -11.33
C LYS A 84 1.06 -3.12 -12.16
N PRO A 85 1.79 -3.59 -13.19
CA PRO A 85 2.51 -2.69 -14.09
C PRO A 85 1.56 -1.63 -14.66
N ALA A 86 2.02 -0.38 -14.73
CA ALA A 86 1.30 0.62 -15.51
C ALA A 86 1.33 0.15 -16.97
N GLU A 87 0.16 -0.15 -17.54
CA GLU A 87 0.06 -0.47 -18.96
C GLU A 87 0.54 0.76 -19.72
N LEU A 88 1.65 0.63 -20.45
CA LEU A 88 2.02 1.59 -21.48
C LEU A 88 0.90 1.53 -22.51
N SER A 89 0.01 2.53 -22.49
CA SER A 89 -0.94 2.74 -23.58
C SER A 89 -0.13 2.75 -24.88
N PRO A 90 -0.49 1.96 -25.92
CA PRO A 90 0.22 2.00 -27.17
C PRO A 90 0.13 3.44 -27.70
N THR A 91 1.28 4.10 -27.81
CA THR A 91 1.39 5.39 -28.50
C THR A 91 0.91 5.17 -29.92
N VAL A 92 -0.29 5.68 -30.22
CA VAL A 92 -0.78 5.83 -31.59
C VAL A 92 0.21 6.73 -32.31
N LYS A 93 1.03 6.13 -33.18
CA LYS A 93 1.81 6.87 -34.17
C LYS A 93 0.84 7.28 -35.26
N ASN A 94 0.56 8.57 -35.35
CA ASN A 94 0.05 9.19 -36.58
C ASN A 94 1.22 9.43 -37.55
#